data_AF-A0A8T1TUP4-F1
#
_entry.id   AF-A0A8T1TUP4-F1
#
_cell.length_a   1.000
_cell.length_b   1.000
_cell.length_c   1.000
_cell.angle_alpha   90.00
_cell.angle_beta   90.00
_cell.angle_gamma   90.00
#
_symmetry.space_group_name_H-M   'P 1'
#
loop_
_entity.id
_entity.type
_entity.pdbx_description
1 polymer ?
#
loop_
_entity_poly.entity_id
_entity_poly.type
_entity_poly.pdbx_seq_one_letter_code
_entity_poly.pdbx_strand_id
1 'polypeptide(L)'
;MRSISTVLLLALLSLESTAAQACLAEANTLTTACGSDICGAYEPCLAYNITDCSNTSSMDSSSSCMTVGDDLCTYKCFRAFGAYNSDPTQFVFIVSYNEQSESDDGIYATANNQIVTAIDQLMLSPQIASVWIEGGGYQQIDRGKVVELKLADDLLSSQSQVTSVSLVAMDLSTRVYDIPNMMPNSITDLLLSNTLLTEFPSHLASFTNVVALHLSCNYITTVNSSVYWEKLAVLDLQQNSLTTFEGNFPGLTDL
;
A
#
# COMPACT_ATOMS: atom_id res chain seq x y z
N MET A 1 38.00 29.65 -65.79
CA MET A 1 37.09 28.59 -65.29
C MET A 1 37.73 27.94 -64.07
N ARG A 2 37.32 28.33 -62.87
CA ARG A 2 37.70 27.67 -61.61
C ARG A 2 36.44 27.59 -60.77
N SER A 3 35.89 26.38 -60.68
CA SER A 3 34.74 26.04 -59.86
C SER A 3 35.18 25.99 -58.40
N ILE A 4 34.58 26.80 -57.54
CA ILE A 4 34.79 26.75 -56.09
C ILE A 4 33.65 25.91 -55.54
N SER A 5 33.99 24.72 -55.05
CA SER A 5 33.06 23.78 -54.45
C SER A 5 32.91 24.13 -52.97
N THR A 6 31.75 24.67 -52.58
CA THR A 6 31.40 24.96 -51.20
C THR A 6 30.82 23.69 -50.58
N VAL A 7 31.59 23.04 -49.70
CA VAL A 7 31.11 21.93 -48.86
C VAL A 7 30.34 22.55 -47.69
N LEU A 8 29.02 22.35 -47.66
CA LEU A 8 28.16 22.74 -46.55
C LEU A 8 28.28 21.66 -45.47
N LEU A 9 28.99 21.97 -44.38
CA LEU A 9 29.13 21.11 -43.22
C LEU A 9 27.86 21.25 -42.36
N LEU A 10 26.93 20.29 -42.43
CA LEU A 10 25.81 20.22 -41.49
C LEU A 10 26.35 19.79 -40.12
N ALA A 11 26.35 20.71 -39.15
CA ALA A 11 26.52 20.38 -37.74
C ALA A 11 25.23 19.71 -37.25
N LEU A 12 25.29 18.41 -36.96
CA LEU A 12 24.27 17.72 -36.18
C LEU A 12 24.35 18.24 -34.74
N LEU A 13 23.44 19.14 -34.37
CA LEU A 13 23.14 19.42 -32.97
C LEU A 13 22.48 18.17 -32.39
N SER A 14 23.23 17.42 -31.59
CA SER A 14 22.66 16.45 -30.68
C SER A 14 21.77 17.21 -29.69
N LEU A 15 20.45 17.06 -29.81
CA LEU A 15 19.57 17.36 -28.69
C LEU A 15 19.92 16.35 -27.60
N GLU A 16 20.73 16.77 -26.64
CA GLU A 16 20.78 16.12 -25.34
C GLU A 16 19.38 16.28 -24.75
N SER A 17 18.57 15.23 -24.92
CA SER A 17 17.41 15.01 -24.08
C SER A 17 17.92 15.03 -22.65
N THR A 18 17.63 16.10 -21.91
CA THR A 18 17.69 16.07 -20.45
C THR A 18 16.70 14.98 -20.03
N ALA A 19 17.19 13.74 -19.88
CA ALA A 19 16.43 12.70 -19.23
C ALA A 19 16.03 13.28 -17.88
N ALA A 20 14.73 13.33 -17.59
CA ALA A 20 14.27 13.63 -16.25
C ALA A 20 15.02 12.68 -15.30
N GLN A 21 15.72 13.24 -14.32
CA GLN A 21 16.45 12.47 -13.32
C GLN A 21 15.48 11.47 -12.70
N ALA A 22 15.73 10.17 -12.89
CA ALA A 22 14.87 9.12 -12.34
C ALA A 22 15.28 8.90 -10.88
N CYS A 23 14.37 9.19 -9.96
CA CYS A 23 14.55 8.87 -8.56
C CYS A 23 14.60 7.34 -8.35
N LEU A 24 15.26 6.88 -7.29
CA LEU A 24 15.30 5.48 -6.88
C LEU A 24 13.89 4.96 -6.59
N ALA A 25 13.04 5.77 -5.94
CA ALA A 25 11.62 5.48 -5.78
C ALA A 25 10.80 6.20 -6.86
N GLU A 26 9.79 5.52 -7.41
CA GLU A 26 8.83 6.18 -8.30
C GLU A 26 8.10 7.31 -7.56
N ALA A 27 7.82 8.41 -8.27
CA ALA A 27 7.06 9.52 -7.71
C ALA A 27 5.70 9.03 -7.18
N ASN A 28 5.24 9.62 -6.06
CA ASN A 28 3.96 9.29 -5.43
C ASN A 28 3.82 7.81 -5.00
N THR A 29 4.92 7.07 -4.94
CA THR A 29 4.95 5.65 -4.57
C THR A 29 5.66 5.46 -3.23
N LEU A 30 4.93 4.95 -2.24
CA LEU A 30 5.50 4.60 -0.94
C LEU A 30 6.33 3.32 -1.09
N THR A 31 7.58 3.33 -0.63
CA THR A 31 8.48 2.18 -0.70
C THR A 31 9.45 2.18 0.49
N THR A 32 10.10 1.06 0.77
CA THR A 32 11.26 1.00 1.68
C THR A 32 12.60 1.00 0.91
N ALA A 33 12.56 1.01 -0.43
CA ALA A 33 13.74 0.93 -1.30
C ALA A 33 14.31 2.33 -1.64
N CYS A 34 14.47 3.16 -0.62
CA CYS A 34 14.82 4.58 -0.78
C CYS A 34 16.33 4.81 -0.98
N GLY A 35 17.15 3.78 -0.83
CA GLY A 35 18.61 3.91 -0.68
C GLY A 35 19.03 3.78 0.79
N SER A 36 20.22 3.22 1.02
CA SER A 36 20.68 2.74 2.33
C SER A 36 20.84 3.81 3.41
N ASP A 37 20.96 5.08 2.99
CA ASP A 37 21.32 6.18 3.89
C ASP A 37 20.29 7.33 3.86
N ILE A 38 19.14 7.14 3.19
CA ILE A 38 18.11 8.19 3.09
C ILE A 38 17.20 8.19 4.32
N CYS A 39 16.62 7.04 4.64
CA CYS A 39 15.69 6.84 5.75
C CYS A 39 16.24 5.79 6.72
N GLY A 40 15.68 5.73 7.93
CA GLY A 40 16.04 4.68 8.89
C GLY A 40 15.78 3.28 8.34
N ALA A 41 16.43 2.28 8.91
CA ALA A 41 16.25 0.90 8.50
C ALA A 41 14.76 0.51 8.56
N TYR A 42 14.22 0.04 7.42
CA TYR A 42 12.83 -0.35 7.25
C TYR A 42 11.80 0.79 7.42
N GLU A 43 12.25 2.05 7.50
CA GLU A 43 11.35 3.20 7.44
C GLU A 43 10.91 3.40 5.99
N PRO A 44 9.59 3.37 5.69
CA PRO A 44 9.13 3.67 4.35
C PRO A 44 9.38 5.15 4.01
N CYS A 45 9.51 5.44 2.73
CA CYS A 45 9.69 6.78 2.22
C CYS A 45 8.83 7.05 1.00
N LEU A 46 8.75 8.33 0.68
CA LEU A 46 8.16 8.84 -0.54
C LEU A 46 9.12 9.81 -1.22
N ALA A 47 9.36 9.61 -2.52
CA ALA A 47 10.07 10.58 -3.35
C ALA A 47 9.15 11.74 -3.73
N TYR A 48 9.66 12.96 -3.59
CA TYR A 48 9.00 14.19 -3.98
C TYR A 48 9.84 14.95 -5.01
N ASN A 49 9.15 15.71 -5.86
CA ASN A 49 9.82 16.75 -6.63
C ASN A 49 10.23 17.90 -5.68
N ILE A 50 11.34 18.57 -5.99
CA ILE A 50 11.97 19.60 -5.13
C ILE A 50 10.97 20.71 -4.75
N THR A 51 10.02 21.04 -5.63
CA THR A 51 9.00 22.07 -5.41
C THR A 51 7.84 21.64 -4.50
N ASP A 52 7.53 20.35 -4.44
CA ASP A 52 6.28 19.85 -3.83
C ASP A 52 6.43 19.64 -2.32
N CYS A 53 7.66 19.39 -1.88
CA CYS A 53 8.03 19.27 -0.48
C CYS A 53 7.95 20.59 0.31
N SER A 54 8.06 21.73 -0.38
CA SER A 54 8.12 23.06 0.25
C SER A 54 6.75 23.57 0.73
N ASN A 55 5.65 23.00 0.21
CA ASN A 55 4.28 23.45 0.50
C ASN A 55 3.58 22.62 1.59
N THR A 56 4.20 21.53 2.07
CA THR A 56 3.64 20.73 3.17
C THR A 56 3.92 21.40 4.51
N SER A 57 3.14 22.42 4.84
CA SER A 57 3.19 23.18 6.09
C SER A 57 2.38 22.51 7.21
N SER A 58 2.49 21.18 7.37
CA SER A 58 1.97 20.49 8.55
C SER A 58 3.02 20.58 9.65
N MET A 59 2.65 21.24 10.75
CA MET A 59 3.44 21.36 11.97
C MET A 59 3.64 19.98 12.62
N ASP A 60 4.66 19.26 12.20
CA ASP A 60 5.34 18.31 13.08
C ASP A 60 6.85 18.51 13.00
N SER A 61 7.49 18.58 14.16
CA SER A 61 8.93 18.76 14.32
C SER A 61 9.77 17.54 13.85
N SER A 62 9.12 16.51 13.32
CA SER A 62 9.72 15.36 12.65
C SER A 62 9.63 15.41 11.11
N SER A 63 8.81 16.31 10.55
CA SER A 63 8.31 16.23 9.17
C SER A 63 8.81 17.37 8.31
N SER A 64 10.09 17.34 7.95
CA SER A 64 10.59 18.16 6.84
C SER A 64 11.26 17.26 5.81
N CYS A 65 10.94 17.50 4.55
CA CYS A 65 11.65 16.91 3.44
C CYS A 65 13.10 17.39 3.49
N MET A 66 14.02 16.53 3.92
CA MET A 66 15.38 16.98 4.25
C MET A 66 16.48 16.11 3.68
N THR A 67 16.18 14.89 3.22
CA THR A 67 17.22 14.01 2.70
C THR A 67 17.21 14.01 1.18
N VAL A 68 18.33 14.48 0.61
CA VAL A 68 18.62 14.37 -0.81
C VAL A 68 19.33 13.04 -1.03
N GLY A 69 18.76 12.18 -1.86
CA GLY A 69 19.39 10.91 -2.23
C GLY A 69 20.59 11.08 -3.16
N ASP A 70 21.30 9.98 -3.40
CA ASP A 70 22.39 9.92 -4.39
C ASP A 70 21.89 10.22 -5.82
N ASP A 71 20.59 10.04 -6.03
CA ASP A 71 19.85 10.37 -7.25
C ASP A 71 19.43 11.85 -7.34
N LEU A 72 19.82 12.68 -6.36
CA LEU A 72 19.45 14.09 -6.23
C LEU A 72 17.95 14.35 -6.05
N CYS A 73 17.18 13.34 -5.65
CA CYS A 73 15.76 13.49 -5.32
C CYS A 73 15.55 13.79 -3.85
N THR A 74 14.45 14.47 -3.54
CA THR A 74 14.07 14.78 -2.16
C THR A 74 13.12 13.72 -1.63
N TYR A 75 13.40 13.20 -0.44
CA TYR A 75 12.60 12.16 0.19
C TYR A 75 11.95 12.64 1.49
N LYS A 76 10.76 12.12 1.76
CA LYS A 76 10.13 12.14 3.09
C LYS A 76 10.16 10.72 3.65
N CYS A 77 10.73 10.57 4.83
CA CYS A 77 10.73 9.30 5.57
C CYS A 77 9.54 9.27 6.52
N PHE A 78 9.00 8.08 6.74
CA PHE A 78 7.92 7.83 7.68
C PHE A 78 8.36 6.75 8.66
N ARG A 79 8.04 6.93 9.93
CA ARG A 79 8.07 5.85 10.91
C ARG A 79 6.68 5.27 10.98
N ALA A 80 6.55 3.97 10.71
CA ALA A 80 5.27 3.28 10.65
C ALA A 80 5.17 2.19 11.75
N PHE A 81 5.86 2.37 12.89
CA PHE A 81 5.99 1.36 13.94
C PHE A 81 4.81 1.41 14.93
N GLY A 82 3.61 1.13 14.43
CA GLY A 82 2.38 1.20 15.22
C GLY A 82 2.08 2.60 15.78
N ALA A 83 1.23 2.64 16.81
CA ALA A 83 0.84 3.89 17.45
C ALA A 83 2.05 4.59 18.09
N TYR A 84 2.19 5.89 17.85
CA TYR A 84 3.27 6.74 18.33
C TYR A 84 4.68 6.21 18.00
N ASN A 85 4.80 5.36 16.97
CA ASN A 85 6.06 4.71 16.60
C ASN A 85 6.70 3.89 17.73
N SER A 86 5.86 3.29 18.57
CA SER A 86 6.29 2.60 19.79
C SER A 86 6.23 1.07 19.70
N ASP A 87 5.61 0.50 18.66
CA ASP A 87 5.48 -0.94 18.46
C ASP A 87 6.25 -1.41 17.22
N PRO A 88 7.48 -1.94 17.38
CA PRO A 88 8.29 -2.41 16.26
C PRO A 88 7.79 -3.72 15.64
N THR A 89 6.72 -4.32 16.18
CA THR A 89 6.09 -5.54 15.63
C THR A 89 4.97 -5.23 14.64
N GLN A 90 4.62 -3.95 14.49
CA GLN A 90 3.57 -3.49 13.60
C GLN A 90 4.13 -2.55 12.53
N PHE A 91 3.57 -2.66 11.34
CA PHE A 91 3.61 -1.64 10.31
C PHE A 91 2.21 -1.03 10.19
N VAL A 92 2.04 0.25 10.46
CA VAL A 92 0.74 0.94 10.31
C VAL A 92 0.91 2.20 9.47
N PHE A 93 0.19 2.27 8.36
CA PHE A 93 0.21 3.41 7.46
C PHE A 93 -1.21 3.83 7.05
N ILE A 94 -1.54 5.08 7.33
CA ILE A 94 -2.88 5.65 7.08
C ILE A 94 -2.83 6.56 5.87
N VAL A 95 -3.66 6.26 4.87
CA VAL A 95 -3.78 7.07 3.67
C VAL A 95 -5.06 7.90 3.74
N SER A 96 -4.95 9.18 4.09
CA SER A 96 -6.13 10.02 4.25
C SER A 96 -6.80 10.31 2.90
N TYR A 97 -8.13 10.45 2.88
CA TYR A 97 -8.87 10.72 1.63
C TYR A 97 -8.53 12.08 0.99
N ASN A 98 -8.20 13.09 1.81
CA ASN A 98 -7.89 14.44 1.38
C ASN A 98 -6.93 15.16 2.35
N GLU A 99 -6.51 16.37 2.01
CA GLU A 99 -5.60 17.23 2.81
C GLU A 99 -6.18 17.68 4.16
N GLN A 100 -7.51 17.68 4.32
CA GLN A 100 -8.16 18.05 5.57
C GLN A 100 -8.28 16.83 6.48
N SER A 101 -7.19 16.58 7.21
CA SER A 101 -7.11 15.95 8.54
C SER A 101 -8.39 15.30 9.10
N GLU A 102 -8.88 14.21 8.50
CA GLU A 102 -9.76 13.27 9.24
C GLU A 102 -8.93 12.31 10.10
N SER A 103 -7.59 12.31 9.96
CA SER A 103 -6.70 11.36 10.63
C SER A 103 -5.31 11.86 10.99
N ASP A 104 -5.01 13.16 10.87
CA ASP A 104 -3.73 13.70 11.37
C ASP A 104 -3.82 13.92 12.90
N ASP A 105 -4.03 12.81 13.62
CA ASP A 105 -4.00 12.75 15.07
C ASP A 105 -2.56 12.70 15.62
N GLY A 106 -1.56 12.63 14.72
CA GLY A 106 -0.15 12.47 15.04
C GLY A 106 0.20 11.10 15.63
N ILE A 107 -0.72 10.13 15.59
CA ILE A 107 -0.55 8.81 16.20
C ILE A 107 0.13 7.84 15.23
N TYR A 108 -0.30 7.82 13.97
CA TYR A 108 0.20 6.88 12.96
C TYR A 108 0.89 7.61 11.80
N ALA A 109 1.78 6.92 11.09
CA ALA A 109 2.30 7.44 9.83
C ALA A 109 1.16 7.67 8.85
N THR A 110 1.12 8.87 8.27
CA THR A 110 0.07 9.22 7.32
C THR A 110 0.57 10.06 6.15
N ALA A 111 -0.07 9.85 5.01
CA ALA A 111 0.01 10.70 3.83
C ALA A 111 -1.37 10.76 3.15
N ASN A 112 -1.65 11.82 2.41
CA ASN A 112 -2.92 11.91 1.70
C ASN A 112 -2.91 11.10 0.40
N ASN A 113 -4.09 10.67 -0.07
CA ASN A 113 -4.24 9.90 -1.31
C ASN A 113 -4.05 10.74 -2.60
N GLN A 114 -3.71 12.03 -2.48
CA GLN A 114 -3.29 12.86 -3.61
C GLN A 114 -1.77 12.83 -3.79
N ILE A 115 -1.04 12.43 -2.74
CA ILE A 115 0.41 12.38 -2.66
C ILE A 115 0.90 10.94 -2.73
N VAL A 116 0.30 10.01 -1.99
CA VAL A 116 0.59 8.58 -2.11
C VAL A 116 -0.51 7.95 -2.94
N THR A 117 -0.18 7.52 -4.14
CA THR A 117 -1.10 6.87 -5.08
C THR A 117 -0.71 5.42 -5.37
N ALA A 118 0.47 5.01 -4.92
CA ALA A 118 0.95 3.64 -5.04
C ALA A 118 1.77 3.22 -3.82
N ILE A 119 1.81 1.92 -3.57
CA ILE A 119 2.69 1.28 -2.58
C ILE A 119 3.44 0.17 -3.30
N ASP A 120 4.75 0.33 -3.38
CA ASP A 120 5.67 -0.65 -3.95
C ASP A 120 5.97 -1.75 -2.92
N GLN A 121 6.76 -2.76 -3.31
CA GLN A 121 7.23 -3.80 -2.40
C GLN A 121 7.83 -3.21 -1.11
N LEU A 122 7.38 -3.74 0.02
CA LEU A 122 7.85 -3.35 1.34
C LEU A 122 8.79 -4.42 1.90
N MET A 123 10.02 -3.99 2.18
CA MET A 123 11.02 -4.73 2.93
C MET A 123 10.91 -4.32 4.39
N LEU A 124 10.40 -5.21 5.23
CA LEU A 124 10.07 -4.93 6.61
C LEU A 124 11.13 -5.46 7.58
N SER A 125 11.17 -4.88 8.77
CA SER A 125 11.98 -5.40 9.87
C SER A 125 11.57 -6.85 10.17
N PRO A 126 12.53 -7.75 10.50
CA PRO A 126 12.22 -9.13 10.88
C PRO A 126 11.31 -9.26 12.11
N GLN A 127 11.10 -8.18 12.87
CA GLN A 127 10.21 -8.14 14.03
C GLN A 127 8.75 -7.87 13.66
N ILE A 128 8.48 -7.30 12.47
CA ILE A 128 7.13 -6.91 12.07
C ILE A 128 6.33 -8.16 11.71
N ALA A 129 5.33 -8.47 12.52
CA ALA A 129 4.41 -9.58 12.29
C ALA A 129 3.04 -9.12 11.75
N SER A 130 2.69 -7.84 11.93
CA SER A 130 1.41 -7.28 11.53
C SER A 130 1.59 -6.08 10.60
N VAL A 131 0.89 -6.07 9.47
CA VAL A 131 0.85 -4.96 8.53
C VAL A 131 -0.57 -4.42 8.42
N TRP A 132 -0.74 -3.12 8.58
CA TRP A 132 -2.01 -2.41 8.50
C TRP A 132 -1.88 -1.21 7.57
N ILE A 133 -2.62 -1.24 6.47
CA ILE A 133 -2.71 -0.14 5.51
C ILE A 133 -4.19 0.22 5.39
N GLU A 134 -4.54 1.46 5.71
CA GLU A 134 -5.93 1.89 5.79
C GLU A 134 -6.16 3.22 5.10
N GLY A 135 -7.21 3.29 4.27
CA GLY A 135 -7.74 4.53 3.74
C GLY A 135 -8.59 5.28 4.77
N GLY A 136 -8.48 6.61 4.79
CA GLY A 136 -9.23 7.46 5.71
C GLY A 136 -8.53 7.68 7.04
N GLY A 137 -9.18 7.27 8.14
CA GLY A 137 -8.64 7.37 9.50
C GLY A 137 -8.61 6.03 10.20
N TYR A 138 -7.71 5.88 11.17
CA TYR A 138 -7.49 4.58 11.83
C TYR A 138 -8.78 4.04 12.45
N GLN A 139 -9.20 2.86 12.01
CA GLN A 139 -10.43 2.19 12.43
C GLN A 139 -11.71 3.03 12.21
N GLN A 140 -11.68 3.98 11.26
CA GLN A 140 -12.82 4.82 10.90
C GLN A 140 -13.33 4.40 9.52
N ILE A 141 -14.35 3.54 9.49
CA ILE A 141 -14.88 2.98 8.25
C ILE A 141 -16.16 3.70 7.82
N ASP A 142 -16.04 4.51 6.78
CA ASP A 142 -17.16 5.03 5.99
C ASP A 142 -17.41 4.09 4.79
N ARG A 143 -18.36 3.13 4.90
CA ARG A 143 -18.60 2.12 3.85
C ARG A 143 -18.81 2.77 2.47
N GLY A 144 -17.99 2.37 1.51
CA GLY A 144 -18.00 2.85 0.12
C GLY A 144 -17.11 4.08 -0.13
N LYS A 145 -16.63 4.75 0.92
CA LYS A 145 -15.56 5.74 0.83
C LYS A 145 -14.24 4.98 0.96
N VAL A 146 -13.42 5.02 -0.08
CA VAL A 146 -12.16 4.28 -0.15
C VAL A 146 -11.07 5.13 -0.80
N VAL A 147 -9.82 4.80 -0.52
CA VAL A 147 -8.68 5.31 -1.27
C VAL A 147 -8.43 4.49 -2.53
N GLU A 148 -7.90 5.15 -3.56
CA GLU A 148 -7.39 4.49 -4.76
C GLU A 148 -5.87 4.39 -4.63
N LEU A 149 -5.37 3.17 -4.40
CA LEU A 149 -3.96 2.87 -4.23
C LEU A 149 -3.56 1.73 -5.16
N LYS A 150 -2.54 1.95 -6.00
CA LYS A 150 -1.90 0.87 -6.74
C LYS A 150 -0.95 0.11 -5.82
N LEU A 151 -1.27 -1.16 -5.54
CA LEU A 151 -0.38 -2.06 -4.79
C LEU A 151 0.51 -2.86 -5.75
N ALA A 152 1.80 -2.99 -5.41
CA ALA A 152 2.70 -3.89 -6.13
C ALA A 152 2.24 -5.34 -6.07
N ASP A 153 2.47 -6.09 -7.15
CA ASP A 153 2.06 -7.49 -7.27
C ASP A 153 2.80 -8.41 -6.28
N ASP A 154 3.90 -7.95 -5.72
CA ASP A 154 4.77 -8.65 -4.78
C ASP A 154 4.92 -7.91 -3.43
N LEU A 155 3.94 -7.04 -3.10
CA LEU A 155 3.89 -6.10 -1.97
C LEU A 155 4.59 -6.58 -0.69
N LEU A 156 4.21 -7.76 -0.19
CA LEU A 156 4.74 -8.41 1.01
C LEU A 156 5.19 -9.86 0.75
N SER A 157 5.26 -10.29 -0.50
CA SER A 157 5.47 -11.71 -0.88
C SER A 157 6.75 -12.32 -0.27
N SER A 158 7.78 -11.50 -0.05
CA SER A 158 9.06 -11.88 0.55
C SER A 158 9.10 -11.81 2.09
N GLN A 159 8.03 -11.32 2.73
CA GLN A 159 7.97 -11.02 4.16
C GLN A 159 7.42 -12.18 4.98
N SER A 160 8.13 -13.32 4.97
CA SER A 160 7.68 -14.57 5.63
C SER A 160 7.43 -14.49 7.15
N GLN A 161 7.89 -13.42 7.81
CA GLN A 161 7.64 -13.14 9.22
C GLN A 161 6.24 -12.56 9.48
N VAL A 162 5.57 -12.03 8.45
CA VAL A 162 4.25 -11.40 8.57
C VAL A 162 3.18 -12.48 8.65
N THR A 163 2.35 -12.39 9.69
CA THR A 163 1.24 -13.32 9.93
C THR A 163 -0.13 -12.64 9.87
N SER A 164 -0.18 -11.32 10.05
CA SER A 164 -1.41 -10.53 9.99
C SER A 164 -1.30 -9.43 8.95
N VAL A 165 -2.27 -9.35 8.04
CA VAL A 165 -2.35 -8.29 7.03
C VAL A 165 -3.76 -7.68 7.02
N SER A 166 -3.81 -6.36 7.17
CA SER A 166 -5.03 -5.56 7.09
C SER A 166 -4.90 -4.56 5.94
N LEU A 167 -5.78 -4.70 4.95
CA LEU A 167 -6.03 -3.73 3.88
C LEU A 167 -7.43 -3.18 4.05
N VAL A 168 -7.54 -1.93 4.50
CA VAL A 168 -8.82 -1.33 4.92
C VAL A 168 -9.16 -0.13 4.06
N ALA A 169 -10.44 0.02 3.70
CA ALA A 169 -10.95 1.22 3.04
C ALA A 169 -10.16 1.62 1.78
N MET A 170 -9.81 0.64 0.94
CA MET A 170 -9.13 0.83 -0.34
C MET A 170 -9.81 0.01 -1.43
N ASP A 171 -9.84 0.51 -2.67
CA ASP A 171 -10.46 -0.24 -3.76
C ASP A 171 -9.65 -1.48 -4.15
N LEU A 172 -10.13 -2.67 -3.81
CA LEU A 172 -9.58 -3.96 -4.25
C LEU A 172 -10.49 -4.70 -5.23
N SER A 173 -11.57 -4.06 -5.71
CA SER A 173 -12.60 -4.70 -6.54
C SER A 173 -12.03 -5.33 -7.81
N THR A 174 -10.93 -4.80 -8.34
CA THR A 174 -10.24 -5.29 -9.54
C THR A 174 -8.97 -6.08 -9.26
N ARG A 175 -8.50 -6.14 -8.00
CA ARG A 175 -7.20 -6.77 -7.64
C ARG A 175 -7.27 -7.81 -6.53
N VAL A 176 -8.47 -8.14 -6.04
CA VAL A 176 -8.64 -9.19 -5.01
C VAL A 176 -8.05 -10.54 -5.44
N TYR A 177 -8.04 -10.84 -6.75
CA TYR A 177 -7.47 -12.07 -7.32
C TYR A 177 -5.94 -12.14 -7.25
N ASP A 178 -5.28 -11.00 -7.05
CA ASP A 178 -3.83 -10.90 -7.01
C ASP A 178 -3.27 -10.98 -5.59
N ILE A 179 -4.12 -10.85 -4.56
CA ILE A 179 -3.73 -10.95 -3.15
C ILE A 179 -2.86 -12.20 -2.85
N PRO A 180 -3.14 -13.40 -3.38
CA PRO A 180 -2.27 -14.56 -3.20
C PRO A 180 -0.81 -14.39 -3.65
N ASN A 181 -0.55 -13.53 -4.64
CA ASN A 181 0.80 -13.21 -5.09
C ASN A 181 1.42 -12.04 -4.32
N MET A 182 0.58 -11.11 -3.86
CA MET A 182 1.01 -9.92 -3.11
C MET A 182 1.49 -10.24 -1.69
N MET A 183 0.98 -11.32 -1.08
CA MET A 183 1.17 -11.60 0.35
C MET A 183 1.98 -12.87 0.59
N PRO A 184 2.65 -13.00 1.75
CA PRO A 184 3.38 -14.23 2.07
C PRO A 184 2.40 -15.34 2.48
N ASN A 185 2.77 -16.60 2.25
CA ASN A 185 1.95 -17.77 2.63
C ASN A 185 1.87 -18.01 4.16
N SER A 186 2.61 -17.23 4.95
CA SER A 186 2.63 -17.29 6.42
C SER A 186 1.40 -16.66 7.07
N ILE A 187 0.56 -15.95 6.32
CA ILE A 187 -0.60 -15.25 6.89
C ILE A 187 -1.60 -16.21 7.55
N THR A 188 -2.03 -15.83 8.75
CA THR A 188 -3.06 -16.49 9.55
C THR A 188 -4.31 -15.62 9.67
N ASP A 189 -4.15 -14.30 9.57
CA ASP A 189 -5.20 -13.30 9.77
C ASP A 189 -5.19 -12.33 8.59
N LEU A 190 -6.31 -12.25 7.87
CA LEU A 190 -6.46 -11.39 6.70
C LEU A 190 -7.72 -10.52 6.84
N LEU A 191 -7.54 -9.21 6.81
CA LEU A 191 -8.61 -8.23 6.92
C LEU A 191 -8.68 -7.39 5.64
N LEU A 192 -9.82 -7.46 4.95
CA LEU A 192 -10.13 -6.75 3.70
C LEU A 192 -11.41 -5.93 3.86
N SER A 193 -11.58 -5.24 4.99
CA SER A 193 -12.81 -4.51 5.29
C SER A 193 -12.95 -3.23 4.46
N ASN A 194 -14.16 -2.97 3.97
CA ASN A 194 -14.47 -1.82 3.11
C ASN A 194 -13.58 -1.76 1.85
N THR A 195 -13.44 -2.88 1.14
CA THR A 195 -12.57 -2.97 -0.06
C THR A 195 -13.34 -3.11 -1.37
N LEU A 196 -14.63 -2.72 -1.34
CA LEU A 196 -15.58 -2.73 -2.46
C LEU A 196 -15.86 -4.12 -3.06
N LEU A 197 -15.58 -5.21 -2.34
CA LEU A 197 -15.82 -6.57 -2.84
C LEU A 197 -17.32 -6.83 -3.03
N THR A 198 -17.72 -7.30 -4.21
CA THR A 198 -19.10 -7.66 -4.54
C THR A 198 -19.36 -9.16 -4.52
N GLU A 199 -18.29 -9.96 -4.61
CA GLU A 199 -18.30 -11.42 -4.58
C GLU A 199 -17.46 -11.94 -3.43
N PHE A 200 -17.82 -13.13 -2.91
CA PHE A 200 -17.02 -13.78 -1.89
C PHE A 200 -15.67 -14.24 -2.51
N PRO A 201 -14.51 -13.87 -1.95
CA PRO A 201 -13.20 -14.11 -2.55
C PRO A 201 -12.71 -15.55 -2.27
N SER A 202 -13.40 -16.53 -2.85
CA SER A 202 -13.18 -17.96 -2.58
C SER A 202 -11.77 -18.47 -2.96
N HIS A 203 -11.09 -17.82 -3.91
CA HIS A 203 -9.72 -18.14 -4.29
C HIS A 203 -8.69 -17.89 -3.18
N LEU A 204 -9.02 -17.04 -2.19
CA LEU A 204 -8.18 -16.80 -1.02
C LEU A 204 -8.06 -18.04 -0.11
N ALA A 205 -8.91 -19.07 -0.30
CA ALA A 205 -8.74 -20.38 0.34
C ALA A 205 -7.41 -21.07 -0.02
N SER A 206 -6.69 -20.58 -1.05
CA SER A 206 -5.31 -20.98 -1.33
C SER A 206 -4.34 -20.65 -0.18
N PHE A 207 -4.66 -19.67 0.67
CA PHE A 207 -3.94 -19.43 1.92
C PHE A 207 -4.28 -20.49 2.97
N THR A 208 -3.59 -21.63 2.90
CA THR A 208 -3.85 -22.79 3.76
C THR A 208 -3.58 -22.58 5.26
N ASN A 209 -3.04 -21.42 5.66
CA ASN A 209 -2.78 -21.07 7.05
C ASN A 209 -3.77 -20.05 7.62
N VAL A 210 -4.61 -19.43 6.79
CA VAL A 210 -5.58 -18.42 7.24
C VAL A 210 -6.65 -19.09 8.11
N VAL A 211 -6.78 -18.59 9.33
CA VAL A 211 -7.78 -18.98 10.33
C VAL A 211 -8.80 -17.88 10.58
N ALA A 212 -8.47 -16.61 10.29
CA ALA A 212 -9.38 -15.48 10.39
C ALA A 212 -9.43 -14.68 9.08
N LEU A 213 -10.64 -14.49 8.55
CA LEU A 213 -10.91 -13.69 7.37
C LEU A 213 -11.97 -12.64 7.69
N HIS A 214 -11.62 -11.38 7.54
CA HIS A 214 -12.52 -10.27 7.81
C HIS A 214 -12.86 -9.54 6.50
N LEU A 215 -14.14 -9.56 6.14
CA LEU A 215 -14.70 -8.98 4.92
C LEU A 215 -15.81 -7.98 5.23
N SER A 216 -15.82 -7.40 6.43
CA SER A 216 -16.84 -6.45 6.85
C SER A 216 -16.88 -5.21 5.96
N CYS A 217 -18.04 -4.54 5.91
CA CYS A 217 -18.26 -3.32 5.13
C CYS A 217 -18.06 -3.47 3.60
N ASN A 218 -18.11 -4.67 3.06
CA ASN A 218 -18.09 -4.90 1.60
C ASN A 218 -19.53 -4.92 1.03
N TYR A 219 -19.68 -5.37 -0.22
CA TYR A 219 -20.94 -5.48 -0.95
C TYR A 219 -21.25 -6.93 -1.36
N ILE A 220 -20.69 -7.91 -0.63
CA ILE A 220 -20.86 -9.33 -0.92
C ILE A 220 -22.34 -9.69 -0.75
N THR A 221 -22.89 -10.34 -1.77
CA THR A 221 -24.31 -10.73 -1.80
C THR A 221 -24.53 -12.21 -1.56
N THR A 222 -23.57 -13.06 -1.92
CA THR A 222 -23.69 -14.51 -1.81
C THR A 222 -22.38 -15.15 -1.38
N VAL A 223 -22.51 -16.20 -0.55
CA VAL A 223 -21.47 -17.22 -0.35
C VAL A 223 -22.08 -18.52 -0.85
N ASN A 224 -21.67 -18.99 -2.02
CA ASN A 224 -22.30 -20.15 -2.68
C ASN A 224 -21.74 -21.50 -2.17
N SER A 225 -22.43 -22.58 -2.51
CA SER A 225 -22.07 -23.96 -2.11
C SER A 225 -20.76 -24.51 -2.68
N SER A 226 -20.14 -23.84 -3.65
CA SER A 226 -18.80 -24.21 -4.13
C SER A 226 -17.67 -23.68 -3.26
N VAL A 227 -17.95 -22.74 -2.35
CA VAL A 227 -16.94 -22.22 -1.42
C VAL A 227 -16.58 -23.31 -0.42
N TYR A 228 -15.28 -23.61 -0.32
CA TYR A 228 -14.72 -24.54 0.66
C TYR A 228 -13.49 -23.93 1.31
N TRP A 229 -13.48 -23.89 2.65
CA TRP A 229 -12.33 -23.39 3.41
C TRP A 229 -12.12 -24.23 4.67
N GLU A 230 -11.09 -25.07 4.65
CA GLU A 230 -10.93 -26.13 5.67
C GLU A 230 -10.63 -25.59 7.08
N LYS A 231 -9.71 -24.62 7.18
CA LYS A 231 -9.16 -24.14 8.45
C LYS A 231 -9.74 -22.82 8.97
N LEU A 232 -10.67 -22.21 8.23
CA LEU A 232 -11.21 -20.91 8.61
C LEU A 232 -12.07 -21.07 9.87
N ALA A 233 -11.63 -20.43 10.95
CA ALA A 233 -12.29 -20.44 12.25
C ALA A 233 -13.16 -19.19 12.45
N VAL A 234 -12.70 -18.04 11.96
CA VAL A 234 -13.39 -16.75 12.05
C VAL A 234 -13.66 -16.22 10.65
N LEU A 235 -14.93 -15.91 10.35
CA LEU A 235 -15.34 -15.26 9.11
C LEU A 235 -16.23 -14.06 9.42
N ASP A 236 -15.70 -12.84 9.36
CA ASP A 236 -16.51 -11.64 9.54
C ASP A 236 -17.08 -11.16 8.21
N LEU A 237 -18.40 -11.17 8.08
CA LEU A 237 -19.15 -10.67 6.93
C LEU A 237 -20.09 -9.51 7.29
N GLN A 238 -19.88 -8.84 8.43
CA GLN A 238 -20.75 -7.76 8.87
C GLN A 238 -20.86 -6.63 7.84
N GLN A 239 -22.02 -5.97 7.78
CA GLN A 239 -22.27 -4.83 6.89
C GLN A 239 -22.05 -5.13 5.39
N ASN A 240 -22.24 -6.40 4.99
CA ASN A 240 -22.42 -6.81 3.60
C ASN A 240 -23.90 -6.78 3.19
N SER A 241 -24.20 -7.23 1.96
CA SER A 241 -25.56 -7.30 1.40
C SER A 241 -26.00 -8.75 1.19
N LEU A 242 -25.62 -9.64 2.11
CA LEU A 242 -25.80 -11.09 1.97
C LEU A 242 -27.28 -11.48 1.91
N THR A 243 -27.63 -12.27 0.88
CA THR A 243 -28.95 -12.91 0.72
C THR A 243 -28.87 -14.43 0.80
N THR A 244 -27.67 -15.02 0.66
CA THR A 244 -27.46 -16.47 0.68
C THR A 244 -26.08 -16.83 1.25
N PHE A 245 -26.05 -17.87 2.08
CA PHE A 245 -24.84 -18.43 2.69
C PHE A 245 -24.91 -19.97 2.67
N GLU A 246 -24.19 -20.59 1.76
CA GLU A 246 -24.21 -22.04 1.48
C GLU A 246 -22.80 -22.67 1.45
N GLY A 247 -21.75 -21.88 1.72
CA GLY A 247 -20.36 -22.38 1.70
C GLY A 247 -20.09 -23.43 2.78
N ASN A 248 -19.07 -24.26 2.56
CA ASN A 248 -18.64 -25.31 3.48
C ASN A 248 -17.38 -24.87 4.25
N PHE A 249 -17.57 -24.60 5.54
CA PHE A 249 -16.52 -24.16 6.45
C PHE A 249 -16.46 -25.09 7.68
N PRO A 250 -15.84 -26.28 7.57
CA PRO A 250 -15.87 -27.27 8.64
C PRO A 250 -15.17 -26.82 9.92
N GLY A 251 -14.24 -25.87 9.83
CA GLY A 251 -13.52 -25.30 10.97
C GLY A 251 -14.18 -24.07 11.60
N LEU A 252 -15.29 -23.56 11.06
CA LEU A 252 -15.85 -22.27 11.45
C LEU A 252 -16.45 -22.32 12.86
N THR A 253 -15.96 -21.45 13.73
CA THR A 253 -16.47 -21.26 15.09
C THR A 253 -17.20 -19.94 15.26
N ASP A 254 -16.81 -18.91 14.50
CA ASP A 254 -17.34 -17.55 14.61
C ASP A 254 -17.66 -16.97 13.22
N LEU A 255 -18.90 -16.47 13.06
CA LEU A 255 -19.47 -15.89 11.83
C LEU A 255 -20.18 -14.56 12.11
#